data_AF-A0A7S2F3M4-F1
#
_entry.id   AF-A0A7S2F3M4-F1
#
_cell.length_a   1.000
_cell.length_b   1.000
_cell.length_c   1.000
_cell.angle_alpha   90.00
_cell.angle_beta   90.00
_cell.angle_gamma   90.00
#
_symmetry.space_group_name_H-M   'P 1'
#
loop_
_entity.id
_entity.type
_entity.pdbx_description
1 polymer ?
#
loop_
_entity_poly.entity_id
_entity_poly.type
_entity_poly.pdbx_seq_one_letter_code
_entity_poly.pdbx_strand_id
1 'polypeptide(L)'
;GAVAAKNLTIGKRSQVAELRKAIAESVGKVKYDELVLYFQNESGPFSNRLRVLSDDGNLKENGVAEGATIVCQTAIMEKTKSKGGESLYYMWSANMPAVPQDQRVQPAGDPVKLGQDKQEAAATTTPLRKIASYSWVDESRKAVKIYITCDEDPLAVTAAGSEKDNLVQADFGQQSMKITVKGKSAAHVLEIEELEHAITPDECKVKVVAGKKISIT
;
A
#
# COMPACT_ATOMS: atom_id res chain seq x y z
N GLY A 1 -21.26 -0.52 -23.98
CA GLY A 1 -20.79 -1.65 -24.81
C GLY A 1 -21.64 -2.86 -24.48
N ALA A 2 -22.02 -3.66 -25.49
CA ALA A 2 -22.77 -4.89 -25.24
C ALA A 2 -21.88 -5.90 -24.49
N VAL A 3 -22.34 -6.39 -23.35
CA VAL A 3 -21.68 -7.47 -22.61
C VAL A 3 -22.03 -8.77 -23.31
N ALA A 4 -21.07 -9.39 -23.98
CA ALA A 4 -21.26 -10.69 -24.63
C ALA A 4 -20.61 -11.77 -23.76
N ALA A 5 -21.43 -12.64 -23.16
CA ALA A 5 -20.94 -13.85 -22.53
C ALA A 5 -20.76 -14.94 -23.61
N LYS A 6 -19.56 -15.53 -23.68
CA LYS A 6 -19.27 -16.67 -24.54
C LYS A 6 -18.74 -17.80 -23.67
N ASN A 7 -19.36 -18.97 -23.78
CA ASN A 7 -18.88 -20.18 -23.12
C ASN A 7 -17.71 -20.74 -23.92
N LEU A 8 -16.53 -20.78 -23.32
CA LEU A 8 -15.34 -21.40 -23.90
C LEU A 8 -15.02 -22.67 -23.12
N THR A 9 -15.17 -23.82 -23.77
CA THR A 9 -14.74 -25.08 -23.17
C THR A 9 -13.22 -25.10 -23.10
N ILE A 10 -12.66 -25.21 -21.89
CA ILE A 10 -11.21 -25.26 -21.59
C ILE A 10 -10.61 -26.63 -22.00
N GLY A 11 -11.09 -27.21 -23.09
CA GLY A 11 -10.62 -28.49 -23.60
C GLY A 11 -9.40 -28.30 -24.49
N LYS A 12 -8.21 -28.61 -23.94
CA LYS A 12 -6.84 -28.69 -24.53
C LYS A 12 -5.88 -27.51 -24.33
N ARG A 13 -6.29 -26.35 -23.83
CA ARG A 13 -5.36 -25.23 -23.60
C ARG A 13 -4.76 -25.32 -22.20
N SER A 14 -3.43 -25.35 -22.10
CA SER A 14 -2.73 -25.34 -20.81
C SER A 14 -2.26 -23.93 -20.42
N GLN A 15 -1.99 -23.06 -21.39
CA GLN A 15 -1.36 -21.75 -21.16
C GLN A 15 -2.36 -20.59 -21.19
N VAL A 16 -2.18 -19.62 -20.28
CA VAL A 16 -3.04 -18.42 -20.20
C VAL A 16 -2.93 -17.55 -21.46
N ALA A 17 -1.72 -17.43 -22.02
CA ALA A 17 -1.47 -16.66 -23.24
C ALA A 17 -2.28 -17.17 -24.45
N GLU A 18 -2.39 -18.50 -24.61
CA GLU A 18 -3.19 -19.12 -25.68
C GLU A 18 -4.68 -18.86 -25.48
N LEU A 19 -5.16 -18.92 -24.23
CA LEU A 19 -6.55 -18.60 -23.89
C LEU A 19 -6.87 -17.14 -24.22
N ARG A 20 -5.99 -16.21 -23.84
CA ARG A 20 -6.16 -14.78 -24.10
C ARG A 20 -6.16 -14.47 -25.61
N LYS A 21 -5.27 -15.09 -26.38
CA LYS A 21 -5.24 -14.96 -27.84
C LYS A 21 -6.54 -15.44 -28.49
N ALA A 22 -7.04 -16.60 -28.09
CA ALA A 22 -8.30 -17.14 -28.60
C ALA A 22 -9.51 -16.27 -28.22
N ILE A 23 -9.52 -15.69 -27.01
CA ILE A 23 -10.56 -14.75 -26.60
C ILE A 23 -10.49 -13.49 -27.46
N ALA A 24 -9.30 -12.89 -27.65
CA ALA A 24 -9.11 -11.71 -28.49
C ALA A 24 -9.59 -11.92 -29.94
N GLU A 25 -9.27 -13.07 -30.54
CA GLU A 25 -9.76 -13.48 -31.86
C GLU A 25 -11.29 -13.59 -31.89
N SER A 26 -11.90 -14.13 -30.83
CA SER A 26 -13.35 -14.34 -30.75
C SER A 26 -14.16 -13.06 -30.44
N VAL A 27 -13.58 -12.09 -29.73
CA VAL A 27 -14.22 -10.84 -29.31
C VAL A 27 -14.07 -9.75 -30.39
N GLY A 28 -13.07 -9.88 -31.27
CA GLY A 28 -12.92 -9.07 -32.48
C GLY A 28 -12.08 -7.81 -32.26
N LYS A 29 -10.92 -7.76 -32.93
CA LYS A 29 -9.98 -6.61 -33.04
C LYS A 29 -9.49 -5.97 -31.72
N VAL A 30 -9.70 -6.58 -30.57
CA VAL A 30 -9.09 -6.11 -29.31
C VAL A 30 -7.66 -6.65 -29.22
N LYS A 31 -6.69 -5.80 -28.85
CA LYS A 31 -5.32 -6.26 -28.61
C LYS A 31 -5.29 -7.16 -27.39
N TYR A 32 -4.48 -8.21 -27.42
CA TYR A 32 -4.38 -9.15 -26.30
C TYR A 32 -3.93 -8.46 -25.00
N ASP A 33 -3.07 -7.44 -25.07
CA ASP A 33 -2.62 -6.64 -23.92
C ASP A 33 -3.71 -5.77 -23.27
N GLU A 34 -4.85 -5.60 -23.95
CA GLU A 34 -5.97 -4.78 -23.47
C GLU A 34 -7.07 -5.62 -22.82
N LEU A 35 -6.85 -6.93 -22.63
CA LEU A 35 -7.82 -7.83 -22.03
C LEU A 35 -7.43 -8.19 -20.60
N VAL A 36 -8.34 -7.94 -19.66
CA VAL A 36 -8.24 -8.48 -18.30
C VAL A 36 -9.18 -9.68 -18.23
N LEU A 37 -8.62 -10.82 -17.85
CA LEU A 37 -9.36 -12.07 -17.72
C LEU A 37 -9.62 -12.35 -16.23
N TYR A 38 -10.85 -12.71 -15.93
CA TYR A 38 -11.27 -13.21 -14.64
C TYR A 38 -11.79 -14.64 -14.79
N PHE A 39 -11.69 -15.43 -13.73
CA PHE A 39 -12.30 -16.75 -13.67
C PHE A 39 -13.13 -16.95 -12.41
N GLN A 40 -14.12 -17.84 -12.51
CA GLN A 40 -14.93 -18.33 -11.41
C GLN A 40 -15.13 -19.84 -11.58
N ASN A 41 -14.76 -20.63 -10.58
CA ASN A 41 -14.94 -22.08 -10.61
C ASN A 41 -16.40 -22.44 -10.29
N GLU A 42 -16.92 -23.56 -10.79
CA GLU A 42 -18.27 -24.03 -10.43
C GLU A 42 -18.33 -24.55 -8.98
N SER A 43 -17.24 -25.17 -8.51
CA SER A 43 -17.12 -25.74 -7.17
C SER A 43 -15.69 -25.59 -6.64
N GLY A 44 -15.54 -25.67 -5.32
CA GLY A 44 -14.24 -25.57 -4.64
C GLY A 44 -13.81 -24.13 -4.31
N PRO A 45 -12.52 -23.91 -4.00
CA PRO A 45 -12.02 -22.56 -3.73
C PRO A 45 -12.27 -21.66 -4.94
N PHE A 46 -12.68 -20.41 -4.67
CA PHE A 46 -13.03 -19.40 -5.68
C PHE A 46 -14.35 -19.63 -6.44
N SER A 47 -15.25 -20.48 -5.93
CA SER A 47 -16.58 -20.64 -6.54
C SER A 47 -17.47 -19.40 -6.43
N ASN A 48 -17.26 -18.56 -5.42
CA ASN A 48 -18.16 -17.44 -5.10
C ASN A 48 -17.61 -16.06 -5.51
N ARG A 49 -16.40 -15.98 -6.09
CA ARG A 49 -15.75 -14.71 -6.43
C ARG A 49 -14.95 -14.82 -7.72
N LEU A 50 -15.08 -13.79 -8.56
CA LEU A 50 -14.21 -13.60 -9.71
C LEU A 50 -12.78 -13.32 -9.25
N ARG A 51 -11.82 -14.08 -9.77
CA ARG A 51 -10.39 -13.89 -9.55
C ARG A 51 -9.72 -13.47 -10.83
N VAL A 52 -8.80 -12.52 -10.74
CA VAL A 52 -7.96 -12.11 -11.88
C VAL A 52 -7.05 -13.27 -12.26
N LEU A 53 -6.99 -13.58 -13.55
CA LEU A 53 -6.09 -14.58 -14.10
C LEU A 53 -4.73 -13.92 -14.37
N SER A 54 -3.67 -14.43 -13.73
CA SER A 54 -2.30 -13.95 -13.97
C SER A 54 -1.83 -14.36 -15.35
N ASP A 55 -1.03 -13.52 -15.98
CA ASP A 55 -0.36 -13.85 -17.25
C ASP A 55 0.79 -14.84 -17.06
N ASP A 56 1.33 -14.90 -15.84
CA ASP A 56 2.40 -15.80 -15.48
C ASP A 56 1.83 -17.18 -15.14
N GLY A 57 2.19 -18.18 -15.96
CA GLY A 57 1.93 -19.59 -15.68
C GLY A 57 0.77 -20.21 -16.45
N ASN A 58 0.46 -21.44 -16.07
CA ASN A 58 -0.61 -22.23 -16.68
C ASN A 58 -1.96 -22.04 -15.95
N LEU A 59 -3.06 -22.49 -16.57
CA LEU A 59 -4.40 -22.35 -15.99
C LEU A 59 -4.56 -23.09 -14.66
N LYS A 60 -3.86 -24.23 -14.48
CA LYS A 60 -3.91 -25.02 -13.25
C LYS A 60 -3.19 -24.33 -12.09
N GLU A 61 -2.05 -23.69 -12.35
CA GLU A 61 -1.29 -22.89 -11.38
C GLU A 61 -2.10 -21.68 -10.91
N ASN A 62 -2.91 -21.10 -11.79
CA ASN A 62 -3.87 -20.06 -11.44
C ASN A 62 -5.11 -20.59 -10.69
N GLY A 63 -5.23 -21.90 -10.48
CA GLY A 63 -6.35 -22.52 -9.76
C GLY A 63 -7.65 -22.61 -10.57
N VAL A 64 -7.58 -22.54 -11.90
CA VAL A 64 -8.74 -22.68 -12.79
C VAL A 64 -9.13 -24.15 -12.89
N ALA A 65 -10.33 -24.48 -12.42
CA ALA A 65 -10.88 -25.84 -12.49
C ALA A 65 -11.52 -26.11 -13.87
N GLU A 66 -11.73 -27.39 -14.17
CA GLU A 66 -12.56 -27.78 -15.33
C GLU A 66 -14.00 -27.28 -15.11
N GLY A 67 -14.60 -26.71 -16.16
CA GLY A 67 -15.92 -26.06 -16.07
C GLY A 67 -15.89 -24.61 -15.57
N ALA A 68 -14.73 -24.04 -15.24
CA ALA A 68 -14.66 -22.64 -14.80
C ALA A 68 -15.21 -21.66 -15.85
N THR A 69 -15.95 -20.65 -15.38
CA THR A 69 -16.45 -19.55 -16.19
C THR A 69 -15.37 -18.49 -16.31
N ILE A 70 -14.98 -18.13 -17.54
CA ILE A 70 -14.03 -17.06 -17.82
C ILE A 70 -14.80 -15.80 -18.22
N VAL A 71 -14.61 -14.72 -17.45
CA VAL A 71 -15.17 -13.41 -17.73
C VAL A 71 -14.06 -12.54 -18.29
N CYS A 72 -14.23 -12.05 -19.52
CA CYS A 72 -13.29 -11.14 -20.15
C CYS A 72 -13.83 -9.72 -20.06
N GLN A 73 -12.99 -8.81 -19.57
CA GLN A 73 -13.23 -7.39 -19.61
C GLN A 73 -12.17 -6.73 -20.48
N THR A 74 -12.58 -5.98 -21.49
CA THR A 74 -11.68 -5.06 -22.17
C THR A 74 -11.26 -4.03 -21.13
N ALA A 75 -9.97 -3.97 -20.80
CA ALA A 75 -9.41 -2.83 -20.10
C ALA A 75 -9.48 -1.64 -21.05
N ILE A 76 -10.67 -1.04 -21.14
CA ILE A 76 -10.80 0.38 -21.43
C ILE A 76 -10.34 1.09 -20.15
N MET A 77 -9.07 0.88 -19.76
CA MET A 77 -8.29 1.98 -19.31
C MET A 77 -8.01 2.78 -20.59
N GLU A 78 -9.02 3.52 -21.04
CA GLU A 78 -8.73 4.90 -21.37
C GLU A 78 -8.01 5.41 -20.11
N LYS A 79 -6.67 5.30 -20.11
CA LYS A 79 -5.85 6.39 -19.66
C LYS A 79 -6.54 7.55 -20.33
N THR A 80 -7.30 8.31 -19.56
CA THR A 80 -7.76 9.64 -19.92
C THR A 80 -6.46 10.36 -20.23
N LYS A 81 -5.97 10.18 -21.46
CA LYS A 81 -5.09 11.08 -22.15
C LYS A 81 -6.01 12.25 -22.43
N SER A 82 -6.35 12.96 -21.35
CA SER A 82 -6.85 14.29 -21.46
C SER A 82 -5.79 14.99 -22.30
N LYS A 83 -6.16 15.40 -23.50
CA LYS A 83 -5.31 16.23 -24.37
C LYS A 83 -5.14 17.64 -23.80
N GLY A 84 -5.31 17.78 -22.49
CA GLY A 84 -5.15 18.95 -21.65
C GLY A 84 -5.10 18.41 -20.23
N GLY A 85 -3.99 18.65 -19.52
CA GLY A 85 -4.02 18.54 -18.07
C GLY A 85 -5.17 19.39 -17.53
N GLU A 86 -5.74 18.96 -16.41
CA GLU A 86 -6.79 19.69 -15.66
C GLU A 86 -8.20 19.59 -16.24
N SER A 87 -8.96 18.59 -15.79
CA SER A 87 -10.29 18.83 -15.18
C SER A 87 -11.07 17.52 -14.99
N LEU A 88 -10.84 16.85 -13.86
CA LEU A 88 -11.83 15.93 -13.26
C LEU A 88 -13.14 16.65 -12.89
N TYR A 89 -13.16 17.99 -12.98
CA TYR A 89 -14.29 18.85 -12.68
C TYR A 89 -15.50 18.66 -13.62
N TYR A 90 -15.30 18.14 -14.84
CA TYR A 90 -16.40 18.02 -15.82
C TYR A 90 -17.21 16.73 -15.76
N MET A 91 -16.81 15.71 -14.98
CA MET A 91 -17.62 14.49 -14.81
C MET A 91 -18.74 14.64 -13.76
N TRP A 92 -18.65 15.66 -12.90
CA TRP A 92 -19.63 15.86 -11.83
C TRP A 92 -20.93 16.50 -12.33
N SER A 93 -20.85 17.43 -13.28
CA SER A 93 -22.04 18.11 -13.83
C SER A 93 -22.91 17.21 -14.72
N ALA A 94 -22.31 16.20 -15.36
CA ALA A 94 -23.03 15.31 -16.29
C ALA A 94 -23.82 14.18 -15.60
N ASN A 95 -23.50 13.80 -14.36
CA ASN A 95 -24.10 12.67 -13.63
C ASN A 95 -24.90 13.08 -12.37
N MET A 96 -25.32 14.36 -12.29
CA MET A 96 -26.07 14.95 -11.17
C MET A 96 -27.24 14.11 -10.59
N PRO A 97 -28.02 13.34 -11.36
CA PRO A 97 -29.15 12.59 -10.78
C PRO A 97 -28.76 11.34 -9.98
N ALA A 98 -27.59 10.74 -10.23
CA ALA A 98 -27.29 9.37 -9.78
C ALA A 98 -26.46 9.26 -8.49
N VAL A 99 -25.91 10.36 -7.98
CA VAL A 99 -25.02 10.34 -6.80
C VAL A 99 -25.85 10.61 -5.54
N PRO A 100 -25.78 9.80 -4.47
CA PRO A 100 -26.42 10.09 -3.17
C PRO A 100 -25.97 11.43 -2.59
N GLN A 101 -26.86 12.17 -1.95
CA GLN A 101 -26.67 13.58 -1.58
C GLN A 101 -25.50 13.80 -0.59
N ASP A 102 -25.29 12.82 0.26
CA ASP A 102 -24.22 12.63 1.23
C ASP A 102 -22.83 12.40 0.58
N GLN A 103 -22.79 12.11 -0.72
CA GLN A 103 -21.56 12.02 -1.52
C GLN A 103 -21.42 13.18 -2.53
N ARG A 104 -22.39 14.11 -2.58
CA ARG A 104 -22.42 15.16 -3.61
C ARG A 104 -21.43 16.28 -3.33
N VAL A 105 -21.16 16.64 -2.08
CA VAL A 105 -20.25 17.75 -1.78
C VAL A 105 -19.67 17.53 -0.39
N GLN A 106 -18.37 17.26 -0.30
CA GLN A 106 -17.67 17.65 0.92
C GLN A 106 -17.68 19.19 0.92
N PRO A 107 -18.26 19.88 1.91
CA PRO A 107 -18.27 21.33 1.94
C PRO A 107 -16.81 21.79 1.88
N ALA A 108 -16.41 22.34 0.74
CA ALA A 108 -15.16 23.06 0.65
C ALA A 108 -15.32 24.22 1.63
N GLY A 109 -14.52 24.20 2.70
CA GLY A 109 -14.56 25.22 3.75
C GLY A 109 -14.40 26.63 3.17
N ASP A 110 -14.57 27.64 4.03
CA ASP A 110 -14.59 29.04 3.60
C ASP A 110 -13.37 29.40 2.72
N PRO A 111 -13.59 30.07 1.57
CA PRO A 111 -12.52 30.39 0.63
C PRO A 111 -11.46 31.27 1.29
N VAL A 112 -10.22 30.77 1.35
CA VAL A 112 -9.06 31.50 1.88
C VAL A 112 -8.56 32.49 0.83
N LYS A 113 -8.45 33.77 1.21
CA LYS A 113 -7.95 34.83 0.32
C LYS A 113 -6.45 34.66 0.05
N LEU A 114 -6.10 34.46 -1.22
CA LEU A 114 -4.71 34.52 -1.70
C LEU A 114 -4.14 35.94 -1.48
N GLY A 115 -3.14 36.07 -0.60
CA GLY A 115 -2.41 37.32 -0.37
C GLY A 115 -2.45 37.88 1.05
N GLN A 116 -3.16 37.24 1.99
CA GLN A 116 -2.85 37.46 3.41
C GLN A 116 -1.78 36.45 3.81
N ASP A 117 -0.56 36.95 4.04
CA ASP A 117 0.56 36.22 4.63
C ASP A 117 0.18 35.75 6.03
N LYS A 118 -0.63 34.69 6.11
CA LYS A 118 -0.50 33.73 7.18
C LYS A 118 0.71 32.89 6.80
N GLN A 119 1.88 33.33 7.24
CA GLN A 119 3.08 32.52 7.29
C GLN A 119 2.88 31.40 8.33
N GLU A 120 1.83 30.58 8.17
CA GLU A 120 1.82 29.22 8.67
C GLU A 120 2.90 28.53 7.87
N ALA A 121 4.10 28.44 8.46
CA ALA A 121 5.21 27.68 7.92
C ALA A 121 4.63 26.35 7.43
N ALA A 122 4.59 26.18 6.11
CA ALA A 122 4.17 24.93 5.50
C ALA A 122 5.03 23.86 6.14
N ALA A 123 4.44 23.08 7.06
CA ALA A 123 5.16 22.06 7.79
C ALA A 123 5.77 21.17 6.74
N THR A 124 7.09 21.24 6.59
CA THR A 124 7.85 20.38 5.70
C THR A 124 7.65 18.98 6.24
N THR A 125 6.64 18.30 5.70
CA THR A 125 6.23 16.95 6.06
C THR A 125 7.36 16.04 5.61
N THR A 126 8.31 15.86 6.52
CA THR A 126 9.45 14.99 6.32
C THR A 126 8.87 13.57 6.16
N PRO A 127 9.17 12.85 5.07
CA PRO A 127 8.56 11.54 4.82
C PRO A 127 8.87 10.59 5.97
N LEU A 128 7.84 9.87 6.43
CA LEU A 128 7.93 8.89 7.50
C LEU A 128 8.33 7.53 6.91
N ARG A 129 9.41 6.94 7.42
CA ARG A 129 9.91 5.62 7.03
C ARG A 129 9.86 4.68 8.23
N LYS A 130 9.22 3.53 8.07
CA LYS A 130 9.18 2.51 9.13
C LYS A 130 10.52 1.77 9.23
N ILE A 131 11.02 1.60 10.45
CA ILE A 131 12.16 0.73 10.78
C ILE A 131 11.63 -0.70 10.84
N ALA A 132 11.93 -1.50 9.83
CA ALA A 132 11.41 -2.87 9.70
C ALA A 132 12.31 -3.93 10.36
N SER A 133 13.61 -3.64 10.46
CA SER A 133 14.62 -4.56 10.98
C SER A 133 15.16 -4.04 12.30
N TYR A 134 15.05 -4.88 13.32
CA TYR A 134 15.66 -4.69 14.63
C TYR A 134 15.88 -6.05 15.27
N SER A 135 16.80 -6.11 16.21
CA SER A 135 17.03 -7.30 17.05
C SER A 135 16.70 -6.98 18.50
N TRP A 136 16.41 -8.00 19.29
CA TRP A 136 16.17 -7.84 20.72
C TRP A 136 16.75 -9.00 21.51
N VAL A 137 17.06 -8.75 22.77
CA VAL A 137 17.61 -9.73 23.71
C VAL A 137 16.93 -9.56 25.05
N ASP A 138 16.46 -10.67 25.61
CA ASP A 138 16.08 -10.75 27.02
C ASP A 138 17.36 -10.87 27.86
N GLU A 139 17.79 -9.77 28.49
CA GLU A 139 19.01 -9.76 29.31
C GLU A 139 18.74 -10.33 30.71
N SER A 140 17.51 -10.19 31.18
CA SER A 140 17.03 -10.72 32.45
C SER A 140 15.51 -10.70 32.47
N ARG A 141 14.89 -11.47 33.38
CA ARG A 141 13.43 -11.44 33.64
C ARG A 141 12.83 -10.04 33.94
N LYS A 142 13.65 -9.00 34.04
CA LYS A 142 13.25 -7.62 34.35
C LYS A 142 13.41 -6.65 33.17
N ALA A 143 14.21 -6.97 32.15
CA ALA A 143 14.55 -6.00 31.11
C ALA A 143 14.80 -6.67 29.77
N VAL A 144 14.19 -6.10 28.73
CA VAL A 144 14.42 -6.46 27.33
C VAL A 144 15.22 -5.34 26.68
N LYS A 145 16.26 -5.70 25.94
CA LYS A 145 17.07 -4.76 25.16
C LYS A 145 16.76 -4.89 23.69
N ILE A 146 16.37 -3.80 23.05
CA ILE A 146 16.15 -3.72 21.60
C ILE A 146 17.33 -2.98 20.96
N TYR A 147 17.84 -3.51 19.86
CA TYR A 147 18.95 -2.96 19.09
C TYR A 147 18.51 -2.65 17.66
N ILE A 148 18.77 -1.42 17.24
CA ILE A 148 18.69 -0.99 15.84
C ILE A 148 20.13 -0.77 15.39
N THR A 149 20.64 -1.66 14.54
CA THR A 149 22.05 -1.68 14.11
C THR A 149 22.26 -0.93 12.79
N CYS A 150 23.47 -0.41 12.60
CA CYS A 150 23.84 0.30 11.38
C CYS A 150 23.77 -0.62 10.14
N ASP A 151 24.03 -1.92 10.32
CA ASP A 151 24.00 -2.90 9.22
C ASP A 151 22.59 -3.11 8.66
N GLU A 152 21.56 -2.94 9.50
CA GLU A 152 20.16 -3.15 9.13
C GLU A 152 19.45 -1.86 8.69
N ASP A 153 19.66 -0.75 9.41
CA ASP A 153 19.15 0.58 9.03
C ASP A 153 20.23 1.67 9.23
N PRO A 154 21.16 1.82 8.28
CA PRO A 154 22.26 2.77 8.40
C PRO A 154 21.79 4.23 8.41
N LEU A 155 20.65 4.51 7.76
CA LEU A 155 20.10 5.87 7.67
C LEU A 155 19.54 6.31 9.02
N ALA A 156 18.80 5.44 9.72
CA ALA A 156 18.30 5.72 11.06
C ALA A 156 19.46 5.91 12.06
N VAL A 157 20.47 5.03 12.06
CA VAL A 157 21.60 5.12 13.00
C VAL A 157 22.47 6.35 12.74
N THR A 158 22.70 6.70 11.46
CA THR A 158 23.44 7.90 11.09
C THR A 158 22.68 9.17 11.48
N ALA A 159 21.36 9.19 11.29
CA ALA A 159 20.52 10.31 11.71
C ALA A 159 20.53 10.49 13.23
N ALA A 160 20.43 9.40 13.99
CA ALA A 160 20.47 9.44 15.46
C ALA A 160 21.82 9.90 16.01
N GLY A 161 22.92 9.57 15.33
CA GLY A 161 24.29 9.91 15.76
C GLY A 161 24.79 11.31 15.37
N SER A 162 23.96 12.13 14.73
CA SER A 162 24.35 13.51 14.37
C SER A 162 24.41 14.39 15.63
N GLU A 163 25.43 15.25 15.75
CA GLU A 163 25.72 16.11 16.93
C GLU A 163 24.63 17.13 17.32
N LYS A 164 23.44 17.06 16.70
CA LYS A 164 22.30 17.87 17.11
C LYS A 164 21.53 17.13 18.21
N ASP A 165 21.51 17.71 19.40
CA ASP A 165 20.63 17.27 20.48
C ASP A 165 19.17 17.25 20.00
N ASN A 166 18.41 16.22 20.41
CA ASN A 166 16.96 16.01 20.15
C ASN A 166 16.54 15.35 18.82
N LEU A 167 17.42 14.61 18.14
CA LEU A 167 17.01 13.85 16.94
C LEU A 167 16.28 12.54 17.24
N VAL A 168 16.43 11.99 18.45
CA VAL A 168 15.74 10.77 18.87
C VAL A 168 14.66 11.13 19.88
N GLN A 169 13.41 10.87 19.54
CA GLN A 169 12.26 11.00 20.42
C GLN A 169 11.75 9.60 20.75
N ALA A 170 11.46 9.36 22.03
CA ALA A 170 11.00 8.08 22.53
C ALA A 170 9.72 8.30 23.33
N ASP A 171 8.65 7.62 22.92
CA ASP A 171 7.37 7.62 23.60
C ASP A 171 7.11 6.19 24.09
N PHE A 172 7.11 6.00 25.40
CA PHE A 172 6.84 4.72 26.05
C PHE A 172 5.45 4.73 26.65
N GLY A 173 4.60 3.80 26.24
CA GLY A 173 3.33 3.49 26.87
C GLY A 173 3.45 2.25 27.75
N GLN A 174 2.41 1.94 28.52
CA GLN A 174 2.43 0.80 29.43
C GLN A 174 2.62 -0.54 28.70
N GLN A 175 2.11 -0.69 27.48
CA GLN A 175 2.27 -1.87 26.63
C GLN A 175 2.67 -1.51 25.19
N SER A 176 3.21 -0.31 24.98
CA SER A 176 3.58 0.17 23.66
C SER A 176 4.86 0.97 23.72
N MET A 177 5.56 1.05 22.59
CA MET A 177 6.71 1.93 22.47
C MET A 177 6.84 2.47 21.06
N LYS A 178 7.32 3.71 20.96
CA LYS A 178 7.58 4.39 19.70
C LYS A 178 8.89 5.14 19.77
N ILE A 179 9.78 4.85 18.84
CA ILE A 179 11.03 5.59 18.65
C ILE A 179 10.95 6.31 17.32
N THR A 180 11.09 7.63 17.35
CA THR A 180 11.15 8.48 16.17
C THR A 180 12.54 9.10 16.05
N VAL A 181 13.26 8.76 14.99
CA VAL A 181 14.56 9.35 14.66
C VAL A 181 14.37 10.36 13.52
N LYS A 182 14.56 11.63 13.82
CA LYS A 182 14.48 12.73 12.84
C LYS A 182 15.76 12.77 12.01
N GLY A 183 15.66 12.40 10.73
CA GLY A 183 16.74 12.57 9.76
C GLY A 183 16.62 13.85 8.94
N LYS A 184 17.64 14.15 8.13
CA LYS A 184 17.62 15.30 7.20
C LYS A 184 16.63 15.11 6.06
N SER A 185 16.47 13.87 5.59
CA SER A 185 15.65 13.52 4.41
C SER A 185 14.35 12.81 4.76
N ALA A 186 14.33 12.04 5.86
CA ALA A 186 13.19 11.25 6.31
C ALA A 186 13.19 11.14 7.84
N ALA A 187 12.02 10.94 8.42
CA ALA A 187 11.86 10.55 9.82
C ALA A 187 11.71 9.03 9.89
N HIS A 188 12.55 8.37 10.67
CA HIS A 188 12.52 6.91 10.83
C HIS A 188 11.73 6.55 12.10
N VAL A 189 10.78 5.64 12.00
CA VAL A 189 9.90 5.27 13.11
C VAL A 189 9.94 3.77 13.36
N LEU A 190 10.27 3.39 14.59
CA LEU A 190 10.00 2.06 15.14
C LEU A 190 8.81 2.19 16.08
N GLU A 191 7.73 1.45 15.80
CA GLU A 191 6.49 1.49 16.58
C GLU A 191 6.03 0.07 16.86
N ILE A 192 5.80 -0.23 18.14
CA ILE A 192 5.29 -1.52 18.64
C ILE A 192 4.09 -1.18 19.53
N GLU A 193 2.89 -1.50 19.05
CA GLU A 193 1.63 -1.11 19.71
C GLU A 193 1.24 -2.07 20.85
N GLU A 194 1.62 -3.34 20.76
CA GLU A 194 1.23 -4.40 21.69
C GLU A 194 2.44 -5.23 22.13
N LEU A 195 3.10 -4.79 23.20
CA LEU A 195 4.12 -5.57 23.89
C LEU A 195 3.45 -6.71 24.67
N GLU A 196 4.07 -7.90 24.65
CA GLU A 196 3.57 -9.10 25.33
C GLU A 196 3.35 -8.86 26.84
N HIS A 197 4.19 -8.03 27.44
CA HIS A 197 4.12 -7.65 28.85
C HIS A 197 4.16 -6.14 29.01
N ALA A 198 3.56 -5.67 30.11
CA ALA A 198 3.62 -4.27 30.47
C ALA A 198 5.05 -3.86 30.86
N ILE A 199 5.46 -2.67 30.42
CA ILE A 199 6.70 -2.00 30.80
C ILE A 199 6.42 -0.86 31.77
N THR A 200 7.47 -0.38 32.44
CA THR A 200 7.43 0.84 33.27
C THR A 200 8.02 1.98 32.45
N PRO A 201 7.20 2.86 31.82
CA PRO A 201 7.69 3.88 30.89
C PRO A 201 8.80 4.79 31.44
N ASP A 202 8.71 5.13 32.73
CA ASP A 202 9.67 6.01 33.41
C ASP A 202 11.04 5.36 33.63
N GLU A 203 11.14 4.03 33.54
CA GLU A 203 12.39 3.28 33.68
C GLU A 203 13.08 3.03 32.33
N CYS A 204 12.36 3.22 31.22
CA CYS A 204 12.86 2.97 29.87
C CYS A 204 13.90 4.01 29.44
N LYS A 205 14.95 3.56 28.76
CA LYS A 205 16.09 4.39 28.36
C LYS A 205 16.49 4.12 26.92
N VAL A 206 16.81 5.19 26.21
CA VAL A 206 17.38 5.11 24.85
C VAL A 206 18.83 5.57 24.89
N LYS A 207 19.73 4.71 24.43
CA LYS A 207 21.17 4.99 24.29
C LYS A 207 21.57 4.92 22.83
N VAL A 208 22.05 6.03 22.30
CA VAL A 208 22.59 6.11 20.94
C VAL A 208 24.10 5.93 20.99
N VAL A 209 24.62 5.01 20.19
CA VAL A 209 26.06 4.86 19.93
C VAL A 209 26.29 5.26 18.48
N ALA A 210 26.77 6.48 18.27
CA ALA A 210 26.95 7.09 16.95
C ALA A 210 27.68 6.16 15.98
N GLY A 211 27.08 5.97 14.79
CA GLY A 211 27.63 5.12 13.73
C GLY A 211 27.61 3.61 14.01
N LYS A 212 27.08 3.16 15.16
CA LYS A 212 27.03 1.72 15.50
C LYS A 212 25.61 1.22 15.70
N LYS A 213 24.88 1.76 16.69
CA LYS A 213 23.55 1.26 17.06
C LYS A 213 22.77 2.21 17.95
N ILE A 214 21.45 2.05 17.94
CA ILE A 214 20.53 2.60 18.94
C ILE A 214 20.13 1.42 19.84
N SER A 215 20.26 1.58 21.16
CA SER A 215 19.87 0.59 22.17
C SER A 215 18.72 1.13 23.00
N ILE A 216 17.64 0.39 23.10
CA ILE A 216 16.48 0.71 23.93
C ILE A 216 16.41 -0.34 25.04
N THR A 217 16.19 0.08 26.27
CA THR A 217 16.07 -0.78 27.47
C THR A 217 14.83 -0.39 28.23
#